data_AF-K8W8F2-F1
#
_entry.id   AF-K8W8F2-F1
#
_cell.length_a   1.000
_cell.length_b   1.000
_cell.length_c   1.000
_cell.angle_alpha   90.00
_cell.angle_beta   90.00
_cell.angle_gamma   90.00
#
_symmetry.space_group_name_H-M   'P 1'
#
loop_
_entity.id
_entity.type
_entity.pdbx_description
1 polymer ?
#
loop_
_entity_poly.entity_id
_entity_poly.type
_entity_poly.pdbx_seq_one_letter_code
_entity_poly.pdbx_strand_id
1 'polypeptide(L)'
;MKNKKMINSQVFSKIISVNGQKEDEFNNGQDGAIILSLLVMFFVPFLFLNSVRQWLHIDYNLASVIGMLVISIVLAFTLYKKLNLNERFANKTTSLNELLSSYVPNNKAEFDNLKAESKNNPVKFLDLVDEWVKAEKVTYAK
;
A
#
# COMPACT_ATOMS: atom_id res chain seq x y z
N MET A 1 -16.79 23.81 -5.85
CA MET A 1 -16.97 23.31 -4.46
C MET A 1 -17.53 21.88 -4.39
N LYS A 2 -18.50 21.46 -5.23
CA LYS A 2 -19.04 20.08 -5.22
C LYS A 2 -17.98 18.98 -5.30
N ASN A 3 -17.00 19.10 -6.21
CA ASN A 3 -15.93 18.10 -6.35
C ASN A 3 -15.03 18.00 -5.11
N LYS A 4 -14.71 19.12 -4.45
CA LYS A 4 -13.87 19.11 -3.24
C LYS A 4 -14.56 18.41 -2.06
N LYS A 5 -15.86 18.64 -1.85
CA LYS A 5 -16.64 17.98 -0.79
C LYS A 5 -16.78 16.47 -1.05
N MET A 6 -16.98 16.08 -2.31
CA MET A 6 -17.07 14.67 -2.71
C MET A 6 -15.74 13.94 -2.51
N ILE A 7 -14.61 14.54 -2.92
CA ILE A 7 -13.27 13.98 -2.70
C ILE A 7 -12.99 13.83 -1.20
N ASN A 8 -13.29 14.85 -0.38
CA ASN A 8 -13.07 14.78 1.07
C ASN A 8 -13.88 13.66 1.73
N SER A 9 -15.14 13.48 1.32
CA SER A 9 -16.00 12.40 1.80
C SER A 9 -15.49 11.01 1.40
N GLN A 10 -14.88 10.89 0.22
CA GLN A 10 -14.26 9.63 -0.21
C GLN A 10 -13.01 9.33 0.60
N VAL A 11 -12.17 10.34 0.89
CA VAL A 11 -11.01 10.17 1.76
C VAL A 11 -11.46 9.74 3.16
N PHE A 12 -12.47 10.40 3.74
CA PHE A 12 -13.00 10.02 5.06
C PHE A 12 -13.54 8.59 5.09
N SER A 13 -14.30 8.18 4.06
CA SER A 13 -14.79 6.80 3.93
C SER A 13 -13.63 5.79 3.89
N LYS A 14 -12.54 6.10 3.17
CA LYS A 14 -11.33 5.28 3.16
C LYS A 14 -10.66 5.23 4.53
N ILE A 15 -10.56 6.35 5.26
CA ILE A 15 -10.02 6.38 6.62
C ILE A 15 -10.83 5.45 7.54
N ILE A 16 -12.17 5.53 7.48
CA ILE A 16 -13.04 4.64 8.26
C ILE A 16 -12.81 3.18 7.89
N SER A 17 -12.72 2.86 6.60
CA SER A 17 -12.51 1.51 6.11
C SER A 17 -11.17 0.93 6.57
N VAL A 18 -10.08 1.70 6.48
CA VAL A 18 -8.74 1.26 6.90
C VAL A 18 -8.67 1.17 8.41
N ASN A 19 -9.19 2.17 9.15
CA ASN A 19 -9.19 2.18 10.61
C ASN A 19 -9.95 0.97 11.19
N GLY A 20 -11.09 0.61 10.60
CA GLY A 20 -11.96 -0.47 11.06
C GLY A 20 -11.44 -1.90 10.87
N GLN A 21 -10.37 -2.09 10.09
CA GLN A 21 -9.71 -3.40 9.94
C GLN A 21 -8.70 -3.61 11.07
N LYS A 22 -8.47 -4.86 11.52
CA LYS A 22 -7.38 -5.09 12.47
C LYS A 22 -6.02 -4.85 11.82
N GLU A 23 -5.05 -4.41 12.60
CA GLU A 23 -3.73 -4.05 12.07
C GLU A 23 -3.02 -5.25 11.42
N ASP A 24 -3.06 -6.40 12.08
CA ASP A 24 -2.48 -7.64 11.58
C ASP A 24 -3.14 -8.10 10.29
N GLU A 25 -4.48 -8.06 10.21
CA GLU A 25 -5.24 -8.41 9.01
C GLU A 25 -4.89 -7.48 7.82
N PHE A 26 -4.82 -6.17 8.06
CA PHE A 26 -4.46 -5.20 7.02
C PHE A 26 -3.02 -5.43 6.55
N ASN A 27 -2.07 -5.49 7.47
CA ASN A 27 -0.65 -5.62 7.15
C ASN A 27 -0.36 -6.95 6.44
N ASN A 28 -0.94 -8.06 6.92
CA ASN A 28 -0.82 -9.36 6.25
C ASN A 28 -1.41 -9.32 4.83
N GLY A 29 -2.51 -8.58 4.63
CA GLY A 29 -3.08 -8.36 3.31
C GLY A 29 -2.13 -7.62 2.36
N GLN A 30 -1.46 -6.57 2.86
CA GLN A 30 -0.47 -5.81 2.10
C GLN A 30 0.77 -6.67 1.78
N ASP A 31 1.31 -7.38 2.77
CA ASP A 31 2.45 -8.26 2.60
C ASP A 31 2.16 -9.38 1.61
N GLY A 32 0.96 -9.98 1.69
CA GLY A 32 0.48 -10.96 0.73
C GLY A 32 0.42 -10.41 -0.70
N ALA A 33 -0.05 -9.17 -0.86
CA ALA A 33 -0.08 -8.50 -2.17
C ALA A 33 1.33 -8.19 -2.71
N ILE A 34 2.28 -7.81 -1.85
CA ILE A 34 3.68 -7.61 -2.21
C ILE A 34 4.30 -8.92 -2.70
N ILE A 35 4.15 -10.00 -1.92
CA ILE A 35 4.68 -11.33 -2.26
C ILE A 35 4.10 -11.80 -3.59
N LEU A 36 2.78 -11.71 -3.77
CA LEU A 36 2.13 -12.11 -5.01
C LEU A 36 2.64 -11.28 -6.20
N SER A 37 2.79 -9.96 -6.02
CA SER A 37 3.33 -9.07 -7.05
C SER A 37 4.76 -9.45 -7.45
N LEU A 38 5.62 -9.74 -6.47
CA LEU A 38 7.00 -10.18 -6.72
C LEU A 38 7.06 -11.51 -7.46
N LEU A 39 6.22 -12.49 -7.09
CA LEU A 39 6.14 -13.76 -7.79
C LEU A 39 5.74 -13.56 -9.25
N VAL A 40 4.71 -12.76 -9.52
CA VAL A 40 4.27 -12.48 -10.90
C VAL A 40 5.35 -11.75 -11.69
N MET A 41 6.00 -10.74 -11.09
CA MET A 41 7.09 -9.98 -11.73
C MET A 41 8.31 -10.85 -12.05
N PHE A 42 8.51 -11.95 -11.33
CA PHE A 42 9.57 -12.91 -11.62
C PHE A 42 9.15 -13.98 -12.64
N PHE A 43 8.01 -14.64 -12.41
CA PHE A 43 7.59 -15.78 -13.23
C PHE A 43 7.17 -15.37 -14.64
N VAL A 44 6.55 -14.21 -14.83
CA VAL A 44 6.12 -13.79 -16.17
C VAL A 44 7.33 -13.61 -17.11
N PRO A 45 8.38 -12.85 -16.74
CA PRO A 45 9.62 -12.80 -17.53
C PRO A 45 10.30 -14.17 -17.69
N PHE A 46 10.35 -14.99 -16.63
CA PHE A 46 10.98 -16.30 -16.71
C PHE A 46 10.29 -17.22 -17.73
N LEU A 47 8.96 -17.29 -17.69
CA LEU A 47 8.15 -18.06 -18.64
C LEU A 47 8.30 -17.49 -20.06
N PHE A 48 8.33 -16.17 -20.20
CA PHE A 48 8.57 -15.51 -21.49
C PHE A 48 9.96 -15.87 -22.07
N LEU A 49 11.01 -15.79 -21.26
CA LEU A 49 12.37 -16.16 -21.66
C LEU A 49 12.47 -17.63 -22.04
N ASN A 50 11.76 -18.52 -21.34
CA ASN A 50 11.73 -19.94 -21.69
C ASN A 50 11.04 -20.17 -23.05
N SER A 51 9.97 -19.43 -23.35
CA SER A 51 9.33 -19.46 -24.67
C SER A 51 10.26 -18.94 -25.77
N VAL A 52 10.99 -17.85 -25.51
CA VAL A 52 12.00 -17.30 -26.45
C VAL A 52 13.13 -18.30 -26.66
N ARG A 53 13.63 -18.94 -25.60
CA ARG A 53 14.64 -20.00 -25.67
C ARG A 53 14.19 -21.14 -26.59
N GLN A 54 12.96 -21.62 -26.40
CA GLN A 54 12.39 -22.68 -27.23
C GLN A 54 12.27 -22.26 -28.70
N TRP A 55 11.85 -21.02 -28.96
CA TRP A 55 11.76 -20.47 -30.32
C TRP A 55 13.13 -20.34 -31.00
N LEU A 56 14.17 -20.00 -30.24
CA LEU A 56 15.56 -19.90 -30.72
C LEU A 56 16.29 -21.24 -30.78
N HIS A 57 15.62 -22.36 -30.48
CA HIS A 57 16.21 -23.70 -30.39
C HIS A 57 17.44 -23.77 -29.45
N ILE A 58 17.47 -22.94 -28.40
CA ILE A 58 18.53 -22.99 -27.38
C ILE A 58 18.26 -24.19 -26.47
N ASP A 59 19.25 -25.06 -26.30
CA ASP A 59 19.14 -26.24 -25.44
C ASP A 59 18.76 -25.90 -24.00
N TYR A 60 17.90 -26.72 -23.40
CA TYR A 60 17.53 -26.62 -21.99
C TYR A 60 18.66 -27.18 -21.11
N ASN A 61 19.75 -26.44 -21.01
CA ASN A 61 20.90 -26.78 -20.17
C ASN A 61 21.00 -25.86 -18.96
N LEU A 62 21.84 -26.23 -17.99
CA LEU A 62 22.01 -25.49 -16.74
C LEU A 62 22.35 -24.01 -16.96
N ALA A 63 23.21 -23.70 -17.93
CA ALA A 63 23.62 -22.33 -18.23
C ALA A 63 22.45 -21.48 -18.74
N SER A 64 21.61 -22.02 -19.62
CA SER A 64 20.42 -21.34 -20.13
C SER A 64 19.41 -21.05 -19.02
N VAL A 65 19.19 -22.01 -18.11
CA VAL A 65 18.27 -21.86 -16.98
C VAL A 65 18.78 -20.80 -16.01
N ILE A 66 20.06 -20.85 -15.64
CA ILE A 66 20.69 -19.84 -14.79
C ILE A 66 20.60 -18.46 -15.44
N GLY A 67 20.86 -18.34 -16.75
CA GLY A 67 20.72 -17.08 -17.47
C GLY A 67 19.30 -16.51 -17.38
N MET A 68 18.27 -17.32 -17.62
CA MET A 68 16.88 -16.90 -17.49
C MET A 68 16.51 -16.49 -16.07
N LEU A 69 16.99 -17.23 -15.05
CA LEU A 69 16.79 -16.90 -13.64
C LEU A 69 17.39 -15.54 -13.30
N VAL A 70 18.65 -15.31 -13.67
CA VAL A 70 19.35 -14.04 -13.39
C VAL A 70 18.63 -12.87 -14.04
N ILE A 71 18.26 -12.99 -15.33
CA ILE A 71 17.54 -11.91 -16.03
C ILE A 71 16.19 -11.65 -15.36
N SER A 72 15.46 -12.69 -14.97
CA SER A 72 14.15 -12.55 -14.32
C SER A 72 14.25 -11.90 -12.93
N ILE A 73 15.29 -12.22 -12.15
CA ILE A 73 15.56 -11.57 -10.85
C ILE A 73 15.88 -10.08 -11.06
N VAL A 74 16.75 -9.76 -12.02
CA VAL A 74 17.12 -8.36 -12.31
C VAL A 74 15.90 -7.55 -12.75
N LEU A 75 15.04 -8.12 -13.60
CA LEU A 75 13.80 -7.48 -14.02
C LEU A 75 12.83 -7.30 -12.84
N ALA A 76 12.61 -8.34 -12.04
CA ALA A 76 11.73 -8.26 -10.88
C ALA A 76 12.21 -7.19 -9.89
N PHE A 77 13.51 -7.13 -9.60
CA PHE A 77 14.11 -6.12 -8.73
C PHE A 77 13.97 -4.70 -9.31
N THR A 78 14.18 -4.54 -10.62
CA THR A 78 14.02 -3.26 -11.30
C THR A 78 12.57 -2.78 -11.26
N LEU A 79 11.61 -3.68 -11.49
CA LEU A 79 10.18 -3.39 -11.41
C LEU A 79 9.74 -3.08 -9.99
N TYR A 80 10.21 -3.84 -9.00
CA TYR A 80 9.95 -3.59 -7.58
C TYR A 80 10.33 -2.16 -7.18
N LYS A 81 11.53 -1.72 -7.58
CA LYS A 81 11.99 -0.34 -7.33
C LYS A 81 11.22 0.69 -8.13
N LYS A 82 10.99 0.46 -9.43
CA LYS A 82 10.32 1.43 -10.30
C LYS A 82 8.86 1.67 -9.93
N LEU A 83 8.20 0.66 -9.36
CA LEU A 83 6.79 0.71 -8.98
C LEU A 83 6.57 1.08 -7.50
N ASN A 84 7.64 1.35 -6.74
CA ASN A 84 7.60 1.66 -5.31
C ASN A 84 6.64 0.74 -4.54
N LEU A 85 6.78 -0.57 -4.69
CA LEU A 85 5.81 -1.52 -4.14
C LEU A 85 5.60 -1.38 -2.61
N ASN A 86 6.63 -0.96 -1.88
CA ASN A 86 6.53 -0.68 -0.44
C ASN A 86 5.61 0.50 -0.10
N GLU A 87 5.63 1.55 -0.92
CA GLU A 87 4.74 2.71 -0.72
C GLU A 87 3.32 2.34 -1.15
N ARG A 88 3.20 1.57 -2.23
CA ARG A 88 1.90 1.19 -2.80
C ARG A 88 1.10 0.23 -1.91
N PHE A 89 1.80 -0.63 -1.18
CA PHE A 89 1.24 -1.59 -0.24
C PHE A 89 1.76 -1.29 1.17
N ALA A 90 1.67 -0.02 1.58
CA ALA A 90 2.17 0.43 2.86
C ALA A 90 1.34 -0.13 4.02
N ASN A 91 1.97 -0.33 5.19
CA ASN A 91 1.30 -0.78 6.40
C ASN A 91 0.16 0.16 6.86
N LYS A 92 -0.65 -0.31 7.79
CA LYS A 92 -1.85 0.40 8.26
C LYS A 92 -1.55 1.82 8.73
N THR A 93 -0.50 1.98 9.53
CA THR A 93 -0.08 3.28 10.09
C THR A 93 0.31 4.28 9.01
N THR A 94 1.13 3.86 8.04
CA THR A 94 1.52 4.72 6.91
C THR A 94 0.31 5.05 6.04
N SER A 95 -0.52 4.06 5.71
CA SER A 95 -1.74 4.25 4.92
C SER A 95 -2.69 5.27 5.57
N LEU A 96 -2.90 5.18 6.90
CA LEU A 96 -3.73 6.14 7.63
C LEU A 96 -3.10 7.53 7.67
N ASN A 97 -1.79 7.64 7.89
CA ASN A 97 -1.10 8.93 7.88
C ASN A 97 -1.22 9.64 6.52
N GLU A 98 -1.07 8.91 5.42
CA GLU A 98 -1.26 9.46 4.07
C GLU A 98 -2.70 9.93 3.86
N LEU A 99 -3.68 9.10 4.23
CA LEU A 99 -5.09 9.49 4.11
C LEU A 99 -5.42 10.72 4.95
N LEU A 100 -4.97 10.78 6.21
CA LEU A 100 -5.14 11.93 7.09
C LEU A 100 -4.47 13.19 6.52
N SER A 101 -3.29 13.07 5.91
CA SER A 101 -2.60 14.20 5.28
C SER A 101 -3.41 14.84 4.14
N SER A 102 -4.20 14.03 3.43
CA SER A 102 -5.04 14.45 2.31
C SER A 102 -6.45 14.90 2.74
N TYR A 103 -6.81 14.68 4.00
CA TYR A 103 -8.14 14.95 4.53
C TYR A 103 -8.27 16.39 5.02
N VAL A 104 -9.43 17.01 4.76
CA VAL A 104 -9.80 18.33 5.26
C VAL A 104 -10.80 18.13 6.42
N PRO A 105 -10.40 18.42 7.68
CA PRO A 105 -11.24 18.17 8.84
C PRO A 105 -12.40 19.18 8.95
N ASN A 106 -13.55 18.70 9.43
CA ASN A 106 -14.65 19.56 9.83
C ASN A 106 -14.35 20.23 11.17
N ASN A 107 -13.75 19.49 12.12
CA ASN A 107 -13.24 20.04 13.37
C ASN A 107 -11.71 20.17 13.33
N LYS A 108 -11.23 21.35 12.94
CA LYS A 108 -9.79 21.61 12.81
C LYS A 108 -9.04 21.50 14.15
N ALA A 109 -9.67 21.89 15.26
CA ALA A 109 -9.01 21.87 16.57
C ALA A 109 -8.73 20.45 17.06
N GLU A 110 -9.69 19.54 16.93
CA GLU A 110 -9.49 18.12 17.28
C GLU A 110 -8.48 17.44 16.36
N PHE A 111 -8.49 17.78 15.07
CA PHE A 111 -7.53 17.24 14.12
C PHE A 111 -6.09 17.72 14.36
N ASP A 112 -5.91 18.99 14.74
CA ASP A 112 -4.60 19.51 15.13
C ASP A 112 -4.12 18.87 16.45
N ASN A 113 -5.04 18.57 17.38
CA ASN A 113 -4.71 17.83 18.60
C ASN A 113 -4.27 16.39 18.30
N LEU A 114 -4.99 15.67 17.43
CA LEU A 114 -4.60 14.34 16.94
C LEU A 114 -3.17 14.35 16.37
N LYS A 115 -2.82 15.35 15.54
CA LYS A 115 -1.48 15.49 14.97
C LYS A 115 -0.40 15.75 16.02
N ALA A 116 -0.70 16.56 17.03
CA ALA A 116 0.24 16.84 18.12
C ALA A 116 0.45 15.60 19.00
N GLU A 117 -0.64 14.94 19.40
CA GLU A 117 -0.58 13.75 20.26
C GLU A 117 0.05 12.55 19.56
N SER A 118 -0.25 12.33 18.28
CA SER A 118 0.39 11.26 17.48
C SER A 118 1.89 11.46 17.31
N LYS A 119 2.36 12.71 17.22
CA LYS A 119 3.79 13.02 17.16
C LYS A 119 4.49 12.76 18.51
N ASN A 120 3.81 13.04 19.61
CA ASN A 120 4.34 12.83 20.96
C ASN A 120 4.25 11.36 21.41
N ASN A 121 3.24 10.62 20.94
CA ASN A 121 2.96 9.24 21.33
C ASN A 121 2.69 8.36 20.09
N PRO A 122 3.71 8.06 19.27
CA PRO A 122 3.52 7.31 18.02
C PRO A 122 2.97 5.89 18.22
N VAL A 123 3.21 5.28 19.39
CA VAL A 123 2.70 3.94 19.74
C VAL A 123 1.17 3.90 19.84
N LYS A 124 0.55 5.01 20.23
CA LYS A 124 -0.91 5.13 20.38
C LYS A 124 -1.60 5.64 19.13
N PHE A 125 -0.89 5.76 18.00
CA PHE A 125 -1.41 6.40 16.80
C PHE A 125 -2.76 5.83 16.35
N LEU A 126 -2.89 4.50 16.29
CA LEU A 126 -4.12 3.86 15.84
C LEU A 126 -5.30 4.12 16.79
N ASP A 127 -5.05 4.11 18.11
CA ASP A 127 -6.05 4.41 19.12
C ASP A 127 -6.53 5.87 19.01
N LEU A 128 -5.59 6.81 18.86
CA LEU A 128 -5.87 8.23 18.69
C LEU A 128 -6.69 8.49 17.42
N VAL A 129 -6.38 7.79 16.32
CA VAL A 129 -7.16 7.88 15.07
C VAL A 129 -8.56 7.32 15.26
N ASP A 130 -8.74 6.23 16.01
CA ASP A 130 -10.06 5.67 16.30
C ASP A 130 -10.94 6.63 17.11
N GLU A 131 -10.38 7.25 18.15
CA GLU A 131 -11.06 8.28 18.95
C GLU A 131 -11.49 9.47 18.09
N TRP A 132 -10.57 9.99 17.27
CA TRP A 132 -10.87 11.09 16.37
C TRP A 132 -11.91 10.71 15.31
N VAL A 133 -11.85 9.52 14.71
CA VAL A 133 -12.84 9.05 13.73
C VAL A 133 -14.24 9.02 14.34
N LYS A 134 -14.38 8.64 15.62
CA LYS A 134 -15.68 8.66 16.33
C LYS A 134 -16.20 10.09 16.46
N ALA A 135 -15.37 11.05 16.85
CA ALA A 135 -15.75 12.46 16.97
C ALA A 135 -16.10 13.08 15.60
N GLU A 136 -15.28 12.82 14.58
CA GLU A 136 -15.47 13.37 13.23
C GLU A 136 -16.73 12.80 12.55
N LYS A 137 -17.07 11.51 12.79
CA LYS A 137 -18.33 10.90 12.29
C LYS A 137 -19.58 11.65 12.75
N VAL A 138 -19.61 12.07 14.02
CA VAL A 138 -20.73 12.86 14.58
C VAL A 138 -20.85 14.20 13.89
N THR A 139 -19.72 14.79 13.51
CA THR A 139 -19.65 16.08 12.82
C THR A 139 -19.99 15.97 11.32
N TYR A 140 -19.70 14.82 10.68
CA TYR A 140 -20.01 14.55 9.28
C TYR A 140 -21.49 14.20 9.03
N ALA A 141 -22.22 13.75 10.06
CA ALA A 141 -23.64 13.42 10.01
C ALA A 141 -24.57 14.64 10.22
N LYS A 142 -24.02 15.78 10.65
CA LYS A 142 -24.73 17.06 10.79
C LYS A 142 -24.58 17.90 9.52
#